data_AF-A0A117MIK4-F1
#
_entry.id   AF-A0A117MIK4-F1
#
_cell.length_a   1.000
_cell.length_b   1.000
_cell.length_c   1.000
_cell.angle_alpha   90.00
_cell.angle_beta   90.00
_cell.angle_gamma   90.00
#
_symmetry.space_group_name_H-M   'P 1'
#
loop_
_entity.id
_entity.type
_entity.pdbx_description
1 polymer ?
#
loop_
_entity_poly.entity_id
_entity_poly.type
_entity_poly.pdbx_seq_one_letter_code
_entity_poly.pdbx_strand_id
1 'polypeptide(L)' 'VYKPLPVDDPKQRRPDITLAREMLDWEPTIRLEEGLTRMISFFKKKLEQQSIETRVDLPI' A
#
# COMPACT_ATOMS: atom_id res chain seq x y z
N VAL A 1 24.32 1.36 -4.94
CA VAL A 1 24.19 1.10 -6.40
C VAL A 1 23.01 1.90 -6.91
N TYR A 2 23.22 2.82 -7.86
CA TYR A 2 22.12 3.53 -8.54
C TYR A 2 21.82 2.79 -9.85
N LYS A 3 20.55 2.46 -10.11
CA LYS A 3 20.11 1.81 -11.36
C LYS A 3 19.24 2.78 -12.15
N PRO A 4 19.33 2.81 -13.49
CA PRO A 4 18.43 3.59 -14.32
C PRO A 4 17.00 3.06 -14.19
N LEU A 5 16.02 3.92 -14.47
CA LEU A 5 14.62 3.53 -14.54
C LEU A 5 14.45 2.46 -15.65
N PRO A 6 13.70 1.37 -15.40
CA PRO A 6 13.31 0.44 -16.46
C PRO A 6 12.67 1.16 -17.65
N VAL A 7 12.98 0.70 -18.86
CA VAL A 7 12.48 1.32 -20.12
C VAL A 7 10.94 1.35 -20.15
N ASP A 8 10.32 0.34 -19.56
CA ASP A 8 8.86 0.16 -19.59
C ASP A 8 8.13 0.81 -18.42
N ASP A 9 8.83 1.53 -17.53
CA ASP A 9 8.19 2.19 -16.40
C ASP A 9 7.54 3.53 -16.85
N PRO A 10 6.21 3.64 -16.83
CA PRO A 10 5.56 4.88 -17.18
C PRO A 10 5.85 5.93 -16.13
N LYS A 11 6.35 7.07 -16.59
CA LYS A 11 6.70 8.22 -15.74
C LYS A 11 5.49 8.80 -14.99
N GLN A 12 4.29 8.61 -15.51
CA GLN A 12 3.04 9.10 -14.93
C GLN A 12 1.90 8.14 -15.22
N ARG A 13 1.00 7.98 -14.24
CA ARG A 13 -0.27 7.25 -14.39
C ARG A 13 -1.40 8.14 -13.88
N ARG A 14 -2.45 8.29 -14.68
CA ARG A 14 -3.67 9.03 -14.33
C ARG A 14 -4.87 8.35 -15.01
N PRO A 15 -5.55 7.40 -14.35
CA PRO A 15 -6.69 6.73 -14.95
C PRO A 15 -7.86 7.71 -15.14
N ASP A 16 -8.54 7.60 -16.28
CA ASP A 16 -9.88 8.15 -16.45
C ASP A 16 -10.88 7.16 -15.82
N ILE A 17 -11.72 7.66 -14.92
CA ILE A 17 -12.71 6.86 -14.16
C ILE A 17 -14.15 7.21 -14.53
N THR A 18 -14.37 7.93 -15.64
CA THR A 18 -15.69 8.35 -16.11
C THR A 18 -16.66 7.17 -16.23
N LEU A 19 -16.25 6.08 -16.87
CA LEU A 19 -17.09 4.88 -17.03
C LEU A 19 -17.54 4.28 -15.69
N ALA A 20 -16.66 4.25 -14.69
CA ALA A 20 -16.97 3.68 -13.38
C ALA A 20 -17.96 4.56 -12.60
N ARG A 21 -17.84 5.89 -12.72
CA ARG A 21 -18.83 6.82 -12.15
C ARG A 21 -20.19 6.67 -12.80
N GLU A 22 -20.24 6.65 -14.13
CA GLU A 22 -21.50 6.62 -14.87
C GLU A 22 -22.25 5.28 -14.71
N MET A 23 -21.53 4.17 -14.75
CA MET A 23 -22.16 2.84 -14.77
C MET A 23 -22.31 2.21 -13.39
N LEU A 24 -21.46 2.57 -12.43
CA LEU A 24 -21.37 1.91 -11.14
C LEU A 24 -21.60 2.86 -9.96
N ASP A 25 -21.79 4.16 -10.21
CA ASP A 25 -21.79 5.20 -9.17
C ASP A 25 -20.55 5.10 -8.25
N TRP A 26 -19.42 4.73 -8.87
CA TRP A 26 -18.19 4.42 -8.13
C TRP A 26 -17.15 5.51 -8.29
N GLU A 27 -16.54 5.90 -7.17
CA GLU A 27 -15.32 6.68 -7.13
C GLU A 27 -14.50 6.45 -5.85
N PRO A 28 -13.20 6.80 -5.83
CA PRO A 28 -12.39 6.72 -4.62
C PRO A 28 -12.89 7.70 -3.55
N THR A 29 -13.26 7.19 -2.39
CA THR A 29 -13.75 7.98 -1.25
C THR A 29 -12.69 8.27 -0.19
N ILE A 30 -11.57 7.56 -0.22
CA ILE A 30 -10.49 7.67 0.75
C ILE A 30 -9.36 8.53 0.19
N ARG A 31 -8.96 9.56 0.93
CA ARG A 31 -7.81 10.40 0.57
C ARG A 31 -6.50 9.62 0.70
N LEU A 32 -5.50 9.98 -0.10
CA LEU A 32 -4.19 9.30 -0.09
C LEU A 32 -3.57 9.22 1.31
N GLU A 33 -3.52 10.35 2.03
CA GLU A 33 -2.95 10.43 3.38
C GLU A 33 -3.65 9.50 4.38
N GLU A 34 -4.96 9.40 4.29
CA GLU A 34 -5.76 8.52 5.13
C GLU A 34 -5.47 7.05 4.82
N GLY A 35 -5.44 6.70 3.53
CA GLY A 35 -5.07 5.35 3.08
C GLY A 35 -3.68 4.94 3.55
N LEU A 36 -2.69 5.83 3.41
CA LEU A 36 -1.32 5.60 3.85
C LEU A 36 -1.24 5.43 5.37
N THR A 37 -1.94 6.26 6.15
CA THR A 37 -1.98 6.16 7.62
C THR A 37 -2.54 4.81 8.07
N ARG A 38 -3.64 4.35 7.47
CA ARG A 38 -4.24 3.04 7.76
C ARG A 38 -3.27 1.90 7.45
N MET A 39 -2.61 1.96 6.30
CA MET A 39 -1.64 0.97 5.87
C MET A 39 -0.42 0.91 6.81
N ILE A 40 0.14 2.06 7.19
CA ILE A 40 1.27 2.15 8.13
C ILE A 40 0.89 1.51 9.47
N SER A 41 -0.27 1.86 10.01
CA SER A 41 -0.75 1.30 11.28
C SER A 41 -0.92 -0.22 11.22
N PHE A 42 -1.46 -0.75 10.11
CA PHE A 42 -1.55 -2.19 9.88
C PHE A 42 -0.18 -2.87 9.90
N PHE A 43 0.79 -2.34 9.14
CA PHE A 43 2.12 -2.95 9.06
C PHE A 43 2.92 -2.83 10.36
N LYS A 44 2.78 -1.72 11.10
CA LYS A 44 3.39 -1.58 12.44
C LYS A 44 2.92 -2.71 13.36
N LYS A 45 1.61 -2.90 13.47
CA LYS A 45 1.02 -3.97 14.29
C LYS A 45 1.48 -5.35 13.83
N LYS A 46 1.51 -5.60 12.52
CA LYS A 46 1.94 -6.89 11.95
C LYS A 46 3.41 -7.19 12.28
N LEU A 47 4.29 -6.20 12.16
CA LEU A 47 5.72 -6.36 12.46
C LEU A 47 5.97 -6.55 13.96
N GLU A 48 5.22 -5.86 14.82
CA GLU A 48 5.26 -6.07 16.26
C GLU A 48 4.87 -7.50 16.63
N GLN A 49 3.77 -8.02 16.07
CA GLN A 49 3.32 -9.40 16.27
C GLN A 49 4.37 -10.43 15.83
N GLN A 50 4.98 -10.25 14.65
CA GLN A 50 6.06 -11.12 14.18
C GLN A 50 7.28 -11.09 15.12
N SER A 51 7.61 -9.93 15.67
CA SER A 51 8.74 -9.78 16.60
C SER A 51 8.47 -10.41 17.97
N ILE A 52 7.20 -10.55 18.36
CA ILE A 52 6.78 -11.24 19.57
C ILE A 52 6.85 -12.74 19.32
N GLU A 53 6.26 -13.23 18.23
CA GLU A 53 6.25 -14.66 17.86
C GLU A 53 7.66 -15.23 17.70
N THR A 54 8.56 -14.51 17.02
CA THR A 54 9.98 -14.92 16.86
C THR A 54 10.74 -14.98 18.20
N ARG A 55 10.31 -14.24 19.23
CA ARG A 55 10.97 -14.22 20.55
C ARG A 55 10.51 -15.32 21.49
N VAL A 56 9.36 -15.96 21.24
CA VAL A 56 8.82 -17.01 22.13
C VAL A 56 9.36 -18.41 21.80
N ASP A 57 9.99 -18.58 20.63
CA ASP A 57 10.44 -19.88 20.11
C ASP A 57 11.95 -20.16 20.27
N LEU A 58 12.70 -19.32 21.00
CA LEU A 58 14.12 -19.58 21.29
C LEU A 58 14.25 -20.31 22.64
N PRO A 59 14.63 -21.61 22.65
CA PRO A 59 14.97 -22.28 23.90
C PRO A 59 16.21 -21.61 24.49
N ILE A 60 16.14 -21.27 25.79
CA ILE A 60 17.26 -20.78 26.61
C ILE A 60 18.36 -21.84 26.66
#